data_AF-A0A3N5RWV7-F1
#
_entry.id   AF-A0A3N5RWV7-F1
#
_cell.length_a   1.000
_cell.length_b   1.000
_cell.length_c   1.000
_cell.angle_alpha   90.00
_cell.angle_beta   90.00
_cell.angle_gamma   90.00
#
_symmetry.space_group_name_H-M   'P 1'
#
loop_
_entity.id
_entity.type
_entity.pdbx_description
1 polymer ?
#
loop_
_entity_poly.entity_id
_entity_poly.type
_entity_poly.pdbx_seq_one_letter_code
_entity_poly.pdbx_strand_id
1 'polypeptide(L)'
;MNCKQCGAPMKVEDDRNFFHCEYCGGYDFPNPNQDGVALLDEVAPYSCPICSKPLVIAAIENIRIFSCPICRGNLISQSKMLPILRQARVPDRINEDPQRRPNRSELERKAICPVCQDAMDTYQYGGAGNIIIEGCSHCEMIWLDFGEISRVVHAYSQMYQRQPDEPGQKTQSIKF
;
A
#
# COMPACT_ATOMS: atom_id res chain seq x y z
N MET A 1 18.07 7.50 5.30
CA MET A 1 18.45 6.79 6.55
C MET A 1 19.96 6.89 6.79
N ASN A 2 20.43 6.82 8.04
CA ASN A 2 21.86 6.75 8.38
C ASN A 2 22.28 5.32 8.74
N CYS A 3 23.53 4.96 8.42
CA CYS A 3 24.09 3.64 8.68
C CYS A 3 24.24 3.38 10.18
N LYS A 4 23.67 2.27 10.66
CA LYS A 4 23.78 1.85 12.07
C LYS A 4 25.20 1.49 12.50
N GLN A 5 26.10 1.22 11.56
CA GLN A 5 27.48 0.81 11.84
C GLN A 5 28.47 1.98 11.87
N CYS A 6 28.34 2.95 10.97
CA CYS A 6 29.31 4.06 10.86
C CYS A 6 28.69 5.46 10.84
N GLY A 7 27.35 5.58 10.87
CA GLY A 7 26.64 6.86 10.86
C GLY A 7 26.54 7.56 9.50
N ALA A 8 27.24 7.08 8.46
CA ALA A 8 27.18 7.65 7.12
C ALA A 8 25.77 7.57 6.50
N PRO A 9 25.37 8.53 5.65
CA PRO A 9 24.10 8.44 4.93
C PRO A 9 24.10 7.20 4.03
N MET A 10 22.97 6.50 3.99
CA MET A 10 22.78 5.33 3.14
C MET A 10 21.91 5.64 1.93
N LYS A 11 22.17 4.94 0.84
CA LYS A 11 21.33 4.96 -0.36
C LYS A 11 20.55 3.67 -0.47
N VAL A 12 19.35 3.76 -1.03
CA VAL A 12 18.60 2.60 -1.48
C VAL A 12 19.26 2.11 -2.77
N GLU A 13 19.53 0.82 -2.90
CA GLU A 13 19.97 0.29 -4.20
C GLU A 13 18.81 0.22 -5.19
N ASP A 14 19.07 0.62 -6.42
CA ASP A 14 18.13 0.49 -7.53
C ASP A 14 17.68 -0.98 -7.66
N ASP A 15 16.38 -1.18 -7.82
CA ASP A 15 15.69 -2.49 -7.85
C ASP A 15 15.69 -3.33 -6.56
N ARG A 16 16.23 -2.83 -5.44
CA ARG A 16 16.27 -3.57 -4.16
C ARG A 16 15.63 -2.79 -3.01
N ASN A 17 15.07 -3.49 -2.02
CA ASN A 17 14.39 -2.85 -0.86
C ASN A 17 15.28 -2.77 0.38
N PHE A 18 16.58 -2.57 0.19
CA PHE A 18 17.51 -2.40 1.30
C PHE A 18 18.42 -1.21 1.05
N PHE A 19 18.99 -0.71 2.13
CA PHE A 19 19.97 0.35 2.10
C PHE A 19 21.39 -0.22 2.07
N HIS A 20 22.25 0.37 1.26
CA HIS A 20 23.68 0.10 1.24
C HIS A 20 24.46 1.35 1.67
N CYS A 21 25.43 1.14 2.55
CA CYS A 21 26.37 2.17 2.98
C CYS A 21 27.62 2.10 2.12
N GLU A 22 27.75 3.03 1.17
CA GLU A 22 28.91 3.14 0.28
C GLU A 22 30.23 3.41 1.03
N TYR A 23 30.18 3.83 2.30
CA TYR A 23 31.36 4.13 3.11
C TYR A 23 31.97 2.90 3.79
N CYS A 24 31.16 2.06 4.45
CA CYS A 24 31.65 0.91 5.21
C CYS A 24 31.21 -0.45 4.66
N GLY A 25 30.43 -0.48 3.57
CA GLY A 25 29.86 -1.70 2.99
C GLY A 25 28.74 -2.33 3.81
N GLY A 26 28.21 -1.62 4.81
CA GLY A 26 27.12 -2.09 5.66
C GLY A 26 25.77 -2.08 4.94
N TYR A 27 24.89 -3.00 5.31
CA TYR A 27 23.54 -3.10 4.76
C TYR A 27 22.49 -2.89 5.86
N ASP A 28 21.35 -2.29 5.50
CA ASP A 28 20.17 -2.19 6.36
C ASP A 28 18.94 -2.67 5.60
N PHE A 29 18.26 -3.66 6.16
CA PHE A 29 17.05 -4.24 5.60
C PHE A 29 15.86 -3.71 6.40
N PRO A 30 15.04 -2.79 5.83
CA PRO A 30 13.92 -2.21 6.55
C PRO A 30 12.89 -3.29 6.85
N ASN A 31 12.42 -3.32 8.10
CA ASN A 31 11.38 -4.26 8.51
C ASN A 31 10.03 -3.80 7.98
N PRO A 32 9.31 -4.63 7.19
CA PRO A 32 7.96 -4.32 6.77
C PRO A 32 7.00 -4.22 7.96
N ASN A 33 5.99 -3.36 7.86
CA ASN A 33 4.88 -3.30 8.81
C ASN A 33 3.86 -4.45 8.56
N GLN A 34 2.72 -4.42 9.27
CA GLN A 34 1.67 -5.44 9.13
C GLN A 34 1.04 -5.52 7.72
N ASP A 35 1.18 -4.48 6.90
CA ASP A 35 0.71 -4.43 5.50
C ASP A 35 1.81 -4.88 4.52
N GLY A 36 2.96 -5.34 5.02
CA GLY A 36 4.13 -5.66 4.20
C GLY A 36 4.84 -4.42 3.67
N VAL A 37 4.54 -3.22 4.18
CA VAL A 37 5.15 -1.96 3.72
C VAL A 37 6.44 -1.67 4.47
N ALA A 38 7.56 -1.61 3.74
CA ALA A 38 8.89 -1.21 4.20
C ALA A 38 9.19 0.22 3.74
N LEU A 39 9.50 1.14 4.67
CA LEU A 39 9.87 2.52 4.34
C LEU A 39 11.31 2.60 3.83
N LEU A 40 11.51 3.40 2.79
CA LEU A 40 12.84 3.64 2.20
C LEU A 40 13.34 5.08 2.48
N ASP A 41 12.58 5.85 3.25
CA ASP A 41 12.92 7.17 3.79
C ASP A 41 13.39 8.23 2.78
N GLU A 42 13.17 8.00 1.49
CA GLU A 42 13.33 9.01 0.44
C GLU A 42 12.04 9.81 0.32
N VAL A 43 12.12 11.14 0.41
CA VAL A 43 10.93 12.01 0.40
C VAL A 43 10.34 12.06 -1.02
N ALA A 44 9.04 11.78 -1.12
CA ALA A 44 8.28 11.88 -2.36
C ALA A 44 7.70 13.30 -2.54
N PRO A 45 7.38 13.73 -3.77
CA PRO A 45 6.81 15.06 -4.02
C PRO A 45 5.34 15.21 -3.61
N TYR A 46 4.76 14.21 -2.94
CA TYR A 46 3.34 14.15 -2.60
C TYR A 46 3.11 14.28 -1.10
N SER A 47 2.00 14.91 -0.72
CA SER A 47 1.58 15.05 0.68
C SER A 47 0.49 14.06 1.05
N CYS A 48 0.54 13.55 2.28
CA CYS A 48 -0.51 12.69 2.82
C CYS A 48 -1.85 13.45 2.88
N PRO A 49 -2.95 12.92 2.29
CA PRO A 49 -4.24 13.58 2.29
C PRO A 49 -4.89 13.65 3.68
N ILE A 50 -4.34 12.93 4.68
CA ILE A 50 -4.92 12.80 6.02
C ILE A 50 -4.23 13.69 7.04
N CYS A 51 -2.89 13.69 7.05
CA CYS A 51 -2.12 14.48 8.01
C CYS A 51 -1.26 15.57 7.36
N SER A 52 -1.32 15.74 6.04
CA SER A 52 -0.57 16.73 5.25
C SER A 52 0.96 16.61 5.34
N LYS A 53 1.49 15.55 5.93
CA LYS A 53 2.94 15.30 5.98
C LYS A 53 3.45 14.73 4.66
N PRO A 54 4.71 15.01 4.27
CA PRO A 54 5.30 14.42 3.07
C PRO A 54 5.21 12.90 3.10
N LEU A 55 4.83 12.32 1.96
CA LEU A 55 4.97 10.89 1.73
C LEU A 55 6.45 10.56 1.51
N VAL A 56 6.82 9.32 1.80
CA VAL A 56 8.13 8.76 1.46
C VAL A 56 7.97 7.60 0.49
N ILE A 57 9.02 7.30 -0.25
CA ILE A 57 9.10 6.07 -1.03
C ILE A 57 9.11 4.89 -0.06
N ALA A 58 8.28 3.90 -0.36
CA ALA A 58 8.19 2.64 0.37
C ALA A 58 8.10 1.47 -0.61
N ALA A 59 8.19 0.25 -0.11
CA ALA A 59 8.09 -0.96 -0.90
C ALA A 59 7.19 -2.01 -0.24
N ILE A 60 6.45 -2.75 -1.05
CA ILE A 60 5.82 -4.02 -0.68
C ILE A 60 6.42 -5.09 -1.58
N GLU A 61 7.11 -6.06 -0.99
CA GLU A 61 8.04 -6.91 -1.75
C GLU A 61 8.91 -5.99 -2.64
N ASN A 62 9.05 -6.24 -3.95
CA ASN A 62 9.84 -5.39 -4.86
C ASN A 62 9.06 -4.25 -5.53
N ILE A 63 7.87 -3.91 -5.04
CA ILE A 63 6.97 -2.95 -5.68
C ILE A 63 7.03 -1.63 -4.94
N ARG A 64 7.53 -0.59 -5.62
CA ARG A 64 7.59 0.78 -5.07
C ARG A 64 6.20 1.41 -4.95
N ILE A 65 5.91 2.00 -3.80
CA ILE A 65 4.72 2.79 -3.52
C ILE A 65 5.12 4.08 -2.79
N PHE A 66 4.15 4.93 -2.46
CA PHE A 66 4.36 6.03 -1.52
C PHE A 66 3.60 5.75 -0.22
N SER A 67 4.21 6.03 0.92
CA SER A 67 3.62 5.79 2.23
C SER A 67 3.84 6.96 3.18
N CYS A 68 2.88 7.21 4.06
CA CYS A 68 2.99 8.24 5.07
C CYS A 68 3.70 7.67 6.32
N PRO A 69 4.83 8.24 6.76
CA PRO A 69 5.52 7.74 7.96
C PRO A 69 4.76 7.98 9.27
N ILE A 70 3.72 8.84 9.25
CA ILE A 70 2.94 9.20 10.43
C ILE A 70 1.67 8.37 10.55
N CYS A 71 0.74 8.48 9.59
CA CYS A 71 -0.53 7.74 9.64
C CYS A 71 -0.46 6.35 9.00
N ARG A 72 0.64 6.02 8.32
CA ARG A 72 0.87 4.73 7.63
C ARG A 72 -0.09 4.42 6.47
N GLY A 73 -0.82 5.43 5.99
CA GLY A 73 -1.59 5.34 4.76
C GLY A 73 -0.71 5.33 3.51
N ASN A 74 -1.21 4.75 2.44
CA ASN A 74 -0.44 4.33 1.28
C ASN A 74 -1.10 4.84 0.00
N LEU A 75 -0.28 5.44 -0.86
CA LEU A 75 -0.65 5.92 -2.17
C LEU A 75 -0.02 5.00 -3.23
N ILE A 76 -0.87 4.31 -3.98
CA ILE A 76 -0.49 3.21 -4.87
C ILE A 76 -1.06 3.46 -6.26
N SER A 77 -0.26 3.31 -7.31
CA SER A 77 -0.81 3.33 -8.67
C SER A 77 -1.68 2.08 -8.89
N GLN A 78 -2.83 2.26 -9.50
CA GLN A 78 -3.76 1.19 -9.84
C GLN A 78 -3.09 0.03 -10.60
N SER A 79 -2.15 0.34 -11.50
CA SER A 79 -1.34 -0.64 -12.23
C SER A 79 -0.52 -1.58 -11.33
N LYS A 80 -0.16 -1.14 -10.11
CA LYS A 80 0.63 -1.89 -9.14
C LYS A 80 -0.21 -2.77 -8.22
N MET A 81 -1.53 -2.58 -8.17
CA MET A 81 -2.39 -3.36 -7.27
C MET A 81 -2.34 -4.86 -7.55
N LEU A 82 -2.55 -5.28 -8.80
CA LEU A 82 -2.55 -6.70 -9.14
C LEU A 82 -1.19 -7.38 -8.85
N PRO A 83 -0.03 -6.78 -9.21
CA PRO A 83 1.27 -7.26 -8.76
C PRO A 83 1.39 -7.40 -7.23
N ILE A 84 0.92 -6.42 -6.45
CA ILE A 84 0.92 -6.49 -4.98
C ILE A 84 0.07 -7.67 -4.50
N LEU A 85 -1.16 -7.80 -5.00
CA LEU A 85 -2.08 -8.87 -4.58
C LEU A 85 -1.56 -10.28 -4.89
N ARG A 86 -0.74 -10.44 -5.94
CA ARG A 86 -0.13 -11.72 -6.30
C ARG A 86 1.10 -12.07 -5.48
N GLN A 87 1.83 -11.08 -5.00
CA GLN A 87 3.12 -11.27 -4.31
C GLN A 87 2.99 -11.17 -2.79
N ALA A 88 2.00 -10.43 -2.30
CA ALA A 88 1.82 -10.20 -0.87
C ALA A 88 1.51 -11.52 -0.17
N ARG A 89 2.23 -11.76 0.93
CA ARG A 89 1.94 -12.87 1.84
C ARG A 89 0.58 -12.64 2.49
N VAL A 90 -0.26 -13.66 2.50
CA VAL A 90 -1.51 -13.63 3.26
C VAL A 90 -1.14 -13.57 4.75
N PRO A 91 -1.61 -12.57 5.52
CA PRO A 91 -1.33 -12.50 6.93
C PRO A 91 -1.92 -13.71 7.67
N ASP A 92 -1.14 -14.36 8.56
CA ASP A 92 -1.59 -15.51 9.37
C ASP A 92 -2.75 -15.18 10.31
N ARG A 93 -2.86 -13.90 10.68
CA ARG A 93 -3.95 -13.37 11.50
C ARG A 93 -4.36 -12.02 10.96
N ILE A 94 -5.63 -11.92 10.61
CA ILE A 94 -6.29 -10.63 10.44
C ILE A 94 -7.35 -10.60 11.52
N ASN A 95 -7.31 -9.57 12.37
CA ASN A 95 -8.45 -9.23 13.21
C ASN A 95 -9.54 -8.61 12.31
N GLU A 96 -10.00 -9.40 11.35
CA GLU A 96 -11.19 -9.11 10.58
C GLU A 96 -12.37 -9.49 11.46
N ASP A 97 -13.09 -8.48 11.95
CA ASP A 97 -14.47 -8.68 12.34
C ASP A 97 -15.29 -8.83 11.04
N PRO A 98 -15.80 -10.03 10.71
CA PRO A 98 -16.57 -10.26 9.49
C PRO A 98 -17.89 -9.45 9.46
N GLN A 99 -18.31 -8.91 10.61
CA GLN A 99 -19.47 -8.04 10.78
C GLN A 99 -19.12 -6.56 10.77
N ARG A 100 -17.82 -6.18 10.63
CA ARG A 100 -17.40 -4.77 10.56
C ARG A 100 -18.04 -4.12 9.33
N ARG A 101 -19.10 -3.37 9.59
CA ARG A 101 -19.65 -2.43 8.62
C ARG A 101 -18.69 -1.25 8.54
N PRO A 102 -18.38 -0.73 7.34
CA PRO A 102 -17.72 0.56 7.22
C PRO A 102 -18.45 1.58 8.08
N ASN A 103 -17.69 2.36 8.84
CA ASN A 103 -18.33 3.47 9.52
C ASN A 103 -18.81 4.47 8.46
N ARG A 104 -19.97 5.10 8.70
CA ARG A 104 -20.50 6.16 7.85
C ARG A 104 -19.46 7.27 7.58
N SER A 105 -18.59 7.55 8.55
CA SER A 105 -17.49 8.50 8.38
C SER A 105 -16.43 8.08 7.36
N GLU A 106 -16.20 6.77 7.17
CA GLU A 106 -15.28 6.25 6.13
C GLU A 106 -15.92 6.39 4.74
N LEU A 107 -17.24 6.17 4.65
CA LEU A 107 -18.00 6.31 3.40
C LEU A 107 -18.19 7.78 2.97
N GLU A 108 -18.27 8.71 3.92
CA GLU A 108 -18.44 10.14 3.65
C GLU A 108 -17.11 10.89 3.50
N ARG A 109 -15.98 10.21 3.73
CA ARG A 109 -14.65 10.80 3.61
C ARG A 109 -14.33 11.10 2.14
N LYS A 110 -13.98 12.35 1.89
CA LYS A 110 -13.50 12.81 0.58
C LYS A 110 -12.01 13.03 0.65
N ALA A 111 -11.24 12.00 0.29
CA ALA A 111 -9.80 12.17 0.10
C ALA A 111 -9.54 13.06 -1.13
N ILE A 112 -8.52 13.91 -1.04
CA ILE A 112 -8.01 14.68 -2.18
C ILE A 112 -6.81 13.92 -2.73
N CYS A 113 -6.77 13.72 -4.05
CA CYS A 113 -5.67 13.02 -4.69
C CYS A 113 -4.36 13.79 -4.47
N PRO A 114 -3.33 13.19 -3.84
CA PRO A 114 -2.07 13.86 -3.63
C PRO A 114 -1.33 14.27 -4.91
N VAL A 115 -1.70 13.67 -6.05
CA VAL A 115 -1.05 13.88 -7.36
C VAL A 115 -1.69 15.04 -8.13
N CYS A 116 -2.99 14.99 -8.42
CA CYS A 116 -3.66 16.04 -9.22
C CYS A 116 -4.53 17.00 -8.40
N GLN A 117 -4.70 16.77 -7.09
CA GLN A 117 -5.57 17.55 -6.21
C GLN A 117 -7.08 17.46 -6.51
N ASP A 118 -7.50 16.55 -7.39
CA ASP A 118 -8.92 16.25 -7.59
C ASP A 118 -9.50 15.43 -6.43
N ALA A 119 -10.82 15.53 -6.24
CA ALA A 119 -11.52 14.66 -5.31
C ALA A 119 -11.39 13.20 -5.76
N MET A 120 -11.11 12.31 -4.81
CA MET A 120 -11.11 10.88 -5.04
C MET A 120 -12.51 10.31 -4.83
N ASP A 121 -12.87 9.33 -5.63
CA ASP A 121 -14.12 8.58 -5.51
C ASP A 121 -13.95 7.44 -4.51
N THR A 122 -15.02 7.15 -3.77
CA THR A 122 -15.05 6.08 -2.77
C THR A 122 -15.60 4.80 -3.39
N TYR A 123 -14.83 3.71 -3.30
CA TYR A 123 -15.18 2.40 -3.85
C TYR A 123 -15.24 1.33 -2.76
N GLN A 124 -16.18 0.40 -2.91
CA GLN A 124 -16.26 -0.79 -2.06
C GLN A 124 -15.49 -1.94 -2.71
N TYR A 125 -14.59 -2.56 -1.96
CA TYR A 125 -13.80 -3.71 -2.41
C TYR A 125 -14.10 -4.96 -1.56
N GLY A 126 -13.97 -6.15 -2.16
CA GLY A 126 -14.02 -7.43 -1.44
C GLY A 126 -15.41 -8.01 -1.15
N GLY A 127 -16.49 -7.41 -1.67
CA GLY A 127 -17.86 -7.88 -1.41
C GLY A 127 -18.35 -7.56 0.01
N ALA A 128 -19.68 -7.47 0.19
CA ALA A 128 -20.35 -6.96 1.40
C ALA A 128 -19.88 -5.57 1.91
N GLY A 129 -19.02 -4.89 1.14
CA GLY A 129 -18.54 -3.54 1.43
C GLY A 129 -17.64 -3.45 2.64
N ASN A 130 -16.95 -4.51 3.08
CA ASN A 130 -16.13 -4.43 4.28
C ASN A 130 -14.91 -3.51 4.09
N ILE A 131 -14.33 -3.42 2.89
CA ILE A 131 -13.16 -2.58 2.60
C ILE A 131 -13.59 -1.39 1.74
N ILE A 132 -13.28 -0.19 2.20
CA ILE A 132 -13.47 1.05 1.47
C ILE A 132 -12.11 1.50 0.96
N ILE A 133 -12.03 1.86 -0.32
CA ILE A 133 -10.81 2.38 -0.93
C ILE A 133 -11.16 3.69 -1.63
N GLU A 134 -10.25 4.66 -1.61
CA GLU A 134 -10.40 5.85 -2.44
C GLU A 134 -9.56 5.74 -3.71
N GLY A 135 -10.18 6.01 -4.86
CA GLY A 135 -9.55 5.95 -6.18
C GLY A 135 -9.69 7.28 -6.92
N CYS A 136 -8.61 7.73 -7.54
CA CYS A 136 -8.62 8.88 -8.44
C CYS A 136 -8.67 8.38 -9.89
N SER A 137 -9.77 8.67 -10.60
CA SER A 137 -9.96 8.31 -12.01
C SER A 137 -9.08 9.11 -12.98
N HIS A 138 -8.56 10.28 -12.57
CA HIS A 138 -7.71 11.13 -13.41
C HIS A 138 -6.24 10.65 -13.41
N CYS A 139 -5.70 10.31 -12.25
CA CYS A 139 -4.29 9.91 -12.10
C CYS A 139 -4.09 8.40 -11.88
N GLU A 140 -5.18 7.63 -11.85
CA GLU A 140 -5.16 6.18 -11.57
C GLU A 140 -4.44 5.84 -10.25
N MET A 141 -4.61 6.70 -9.24
CA MET A 141 -4.01 6.53 -7.92
C MET A 141 -5.05 6.04 -6.92
N ILE A 142 -4.63 5.12 -6.06
CA ILE A 142 -5.42 4.54 -4.99
C ILE A 142 -4.82 4.99 -3.67
N TRP A 143 -5.67 5.43 -2.75
CA TRP A 143 -5.33 5.61 -1.35
C TRP A 143 -5.86 4.41 -0.54
N LEU A 144 -5.01 3.88 0.32
CA LEU A 144 -5.34 2.84 1.29
C LEU A 144 -4.83 3.26 2.66
N ASP A 145 -5.72 3.32 3.64
CA ASP A 145 -5.33 3.56 5.03
C ASP A 145 -4.54 2.38 5.61
N PHE A 146 -3.93 2.62 6.77
CA PHE A 146 -3.18 1.60 7.48
C PHE A 146 -4.06 0.38 7.80
N GLY A 147 -3.56 -0.82 7.49
CA GLY A 147 -4.27 -2.09 7.65
C GLY A 147 -5.16 -2.47 6.45
N GLU A 148 -5.42 -1.57 5.51
CA GLU A 148 -6.32 -1.88 4.39
C GLU A 148 -5.67 -2.75 3.33
N ILE A 149 -4.36 -2.59 3.07
CA ILE A 149 -3.63 -3.47 2.15
C ILE A 149 -3.77 -4.93 2.59
N SER A 150 -3.50 -5.24 3.86
CA SER A 150 -3.64 -6.61 4.37
C SER A 150 -5.05 -7.18 4.19
N ARG A 151 -6.08 -6.35 4.35
CA ARG A 151 -7.48 -6.75 4.13
C ARG A 151 -7.78 -6.99 2.65
N VAL A 152 -7.30 -6.12 1.76
CA VAL A 152 -7.44 -6.29 0.31
C VAL A 152 -6.73 -7.57 -0.15
N VAL A 153 -5.52 -7.84 0.35
CA VAL A 153 -4.74 -9.06 0.07
C VAL A 153 -5.49 -10.31 0.55
N HIS A 154 -6.07 -10.27 1.75
CA HIS A 154 -6.83 -11.40 2.27
C HIS A 154 -8.15 -11.64 1.55
N ALA A 155 -8.91 -10.58 1.27
CA ALA A 155 -10.11 -10.69 0.45
C ALA A 155 -9.78 -11.30 -0.92
N TYR A 156 -8.69 -10.86 -1.55
CA TYR A 156 -8.18 -11.47 -2.78
C TYR A 156 -7.84 -12.95 -2.56
N SER A 157 -7.06 -13.33 -1.55
CA SER A 157 -6.71 -14.73 -1.34
C SER A 157 -7.93 -15.62 -1.11
N GLN A 158 -8.95 -15.17 -0.37
CA GLN A 158 -10.19 -15.93 -0.15
C GLN A 158 -10.99 -16.15 -1.44
N MET A 159 -11.01 -15.16 -2.34
CA MET A 159 -11.67 -15.28 -3.64
C MET A 159 -10.96 -16.27 -4.56
N TYR A 160 -9.62 -16.28 -4.56
CA TYR A 160 -8.82 -17.07 -5.51
C TYR A 160 -8.30 -18.41 -4.95
N GLN A 161 -8.34 -18.68 -3.64
CA GLN A 161 -8.03 -20.00 -3.06
C GLN A 161 -9.22 -20.99 -3.18
N ARG A 162 -10.43 -20.52 -3.50
CA ARG A 162 -11.63 -21.35 -3.65
C ARG A 162 -11.86 -21.91 -5.06
N GLN A 163 -10.96 -21.68 -6.02
CA GLN A 163 -11.11 -22.17 -7.40
C GLN A 163 -9.92 -23.01 -7.84
N PRO A 164 -10.04 -24.35 -7.87
CA PRO A 164 -9.17 -25.17 -8.69
C PRO A 164 -9.66 -25.07 -10.15
N ASP A 165 -8.83 -24.49 -11.01
CA ASP A 165 -8.87 -24.63 -12.47
C ASP A 165 -10.24 -24.43 -13.17
N GLU A 166 -10.72 -23.19 -13.30
CA GLU A 166 -11.65 -22.83 -14.38
C GLU A 166 -11.06 -21.72 -15.29
N PRO A 167 -10.85 -21.98 -16.59
CA PRO A 167 -10.39 -20.97 -17.53
C PRO A 167 -11.56 -20.06 -17.91
N GLY A 168 -11.66 -18.89 -17.29
CA GLY A 168 -12.58 -17.85 -17.80
C GLY A 168 -13.06 -16.76 -16.85
N GLN A 169 -12.71 -16.76 -15.56
CA GLN A 169 -13.26 -15.75 -14.65
C GLN A 169 -12.43 -14.47 -14.65
N LYS A 170 -13.08 -13.38 -15.07
CA LYS A 170 -12.51 -12.03 -15.18
C LYS A 170 -11.78 -11.67 -13.89
N THR A 171 -10.48 -11.45 -14.01
CA THR A 171 -9.63 -10.87 -12.97
C THR A 171 -10.23 -9.51 -12.61
N GLN A 172 -11.00 -9.40 -11.53
CA GLN A 172 -11.38 -8.09 -11.02
C GLN A 172 -10.16 -7.52 -10.30
N SER A 173 -9.17 -7.10 -11.08
CA SER A 173 -8.27 -6.03 -10.68
C SER A 173 -9.12 -4.83 -10.30
N ILE A 174 -8.73 -4.10 -9.26
CA ILE A 174 -9.30 -2.79 -8.96
C ILE A 174 -9.18 -1.93 -10.22
N LYS A 175 -10.31 -1.71 -10.89
CA LYS A 175 -10.42 -0.87 -12.07
C LYS A 175 -11.48 0.16 -11.80
N PHE A 176 -11.07 1.42 -11.89
CA PHE A 176 -11.97 2.58 -11.93
C PHE A 176 -12.14 3.00 -13.37
#